data_AF-A0A2A9F1X5-F1
#
_entry.id   AF-A0A2A9F1X5-F1
#
_cell.length_a   1.000
_cell.length_b   1.000
_cell.length_c   1.000
_cell.angle_alpha   90.00
_cell.angle_beta   90.00
_cell.angle_gamma   90.00
#
_symmetry.space_group_name_H-M   'P 1'
#
loop_
_entity.id
_entity.type
_entity.pdbx_description
1 polymer ?
#
loop_
_entity_poly.entity_id
_entity_poly.type
_entity_poly.pdbx_seq_one_letter_code
_entity_poly.pdbx_strand_id
1 'polypeptide(L)'
;MGISKEQEEKARKQFYEDIKDVDDADVEYASKKGNKKLDQLDSNPPGALSKLWNDIKLMVNLITDYVKGDYTEVPWRVIAAITGAIVYFASPIDVIPDFIPVVGYLDDALVIKLALDLASEDLIEYKRWKAC
;
A
#
# COMPACT_ATOMS: atom_id res chain seq x y z
N MET A 1 -7.97 -3.11 -16.37
CA MET A 1 -9.35 -2.68 -16.71
C MET A 1 -9.46 -1.22 -16.34
N GLY A 2 -9.35 -0.32 -17.32
CA GLY A 2 -9.40 1.12 -17.07
C GLY A 2 -10.84 1.62 -17.01
N ILE A 3 -11.10 2.61 -16.15
CA ILE A 3 -12.37 3.32 -16.07
C ILE A 3 -12.59 4.07 -17.40
N SER A 4 -13.81 4.01 -17.95
CA SER A 4 -14.15 4.70 -19.21
C SER A 4 -14.16 6.23 -19.01
N LYS A 5 -13.78 7.00 -20.04
CA LYS A 5 -13.80 8.48 -20.02
C LYS A 5 -15.15 9.06 -19.56
N GLU A 6 -16.24 8.36 -19.86
CA GLU A 6 -17.60 8.73 -19.47
C GLU A 6 -17.85 8.59 -17.96
N GLN A 7 -17.27 7.57 -17.34
CA GLN A 7 -17.37 7.36 -15.89
C GLN A 7 -16.55 8.41 -15.12
N GLU A 8 -15.41 8.82 -15.68
CA GLU A 8 -14.57 9.89 -15.10
C GLU A 8 -15.29 11.25 -15.13
N GLU A 9 -15.90 11.60 -16.26
CA GLU A 9 -16.62 12.87 -16.40
C GLU A 9 -17.84 12.94 -15.47
N LYS A 10 -18.56 11.81 -15.32
CA LYS A 10 -19.69 11.70 -14.39
C LYS A 10 -19.24 11.82 -12.93
N ALA A 11 -18.15 11.17 -12.55
CA ALA A 11 -17.58 11.24 -11.21
C ALA A 11 -17.11 12.68 -10.88
N ARG A 12 -16.46 13.36 -11.83
CA ARG A 12 -16.06 14.77 -11.68
C ARG A 12 -17.26 15.67 -11.50
N LYS A 13 -18.30 15.53 -12.35
CA LYS A 13 -19.52 16.33 -12.23
C LYS A 13 -20.19 16.14 -10.87
N GLN A 14 -20.31 14.90 -10.42
CA GLN A 14 -20.91 14.61 -9.11
C GLN A 14 -20.10 15.20 -7.96
N PHE A 15 -18.77 15.04 -7.99
CA PHE A 15 -17.88 15.62 -6.99
C PHE A 15 -17.96 17.16 -6.94
N TYR A 16 -18.07 17.83 -8.09
CA TYR A 16 -18.24 19.28 -8.13
C TYR A 16 -19.60 19.75 -7.60
N GLU A 17 -20.66 18.98 -7.80
CA GLU A 17 -21.96 19.28 -7.20
C GLU A 17 -21.91 19.06 -5.69
N ASP A 18 -21.31 17.96 -5.23
CA ASP A 18 -21.19 17.64 -3.80
C ASP A 18 -20.36 18.68 -3.03
N ILE A 19 -19.33 19.29 -3.66
CA ILE A 19 -18.51 20.36 -3.04
C ILE A 19 -19.26 21.68 -2.89
N LYS A 20 -20.26 21.96 -3.72
CA LYS A 20 -21.00 23.25 -3.66
C LYS A 20 -21.80 23.40 -2.37
N ASP A 21 -22.18 22.27 -1.77
CA ASP A 21 -22.98 22.23 -0.54
C ASP A 21 -22.12 22.10 0.73
N VAL A 22 -20.78 22.06 0.60
CA VAL A 22 -19.84 21.98 1.74
C VAL A 22 -19.67 23.35 2.38
N ASP A 23 -19.96 23.45 3.67
CA ASP A 23 -19.75 24.67 4.45
C ASP A 23 -18.50 24.60 5.35
N ASP A 24 -18.16 25.72 5.99
CA ASP A 24 -17.00 25.81 6.88
C ASP A 24 -17.10 24.85 8.09
N ALA A 25 -18.32 24.49 8.51
CA ALA A 25 -18.53 23.58 9.63
C ALA A 25 -18.22 22.12 9.24
N ASP A 26 -18.52 21.71 8.01
CA ASP A 26 -18.15 20.42 7.45
C ASP A 26 -16.62 20.26 7.31
N VAL A 27 -15.94 21.33 6.89
CA VAL A 27 -14.46 21.36 6.80
C VAL A 27 -13.84 21.24 8.20
N GLU A 28 -14.35 21.98 9.19
CA GLU A 28 -13.87 21.91 10.57
C GLU A 28 -14.14 20.54 11.20
N TYR A 29 -15.30 19.95 10.94
CA TYR A 29 -15.65 18.59 11.37
C TYR A 29 -14.72 17.54 10.76
N ALA A 30 -14.46 17.62 9.46
CA ALA A 30 -13.54 16.73 8.76
C ALA A 30 -12.12 16.83 9.33
N SER A 31 -11.64 18.05 9.58
CA SER A 31 -10.33 18.30 10.19
C SER A 31 -10.22 17.75 11.61
N LYS A 32 -11.21 18.02 12.49
CA LYS A 32 -11.23 17.49 13.86
C LYS A 32 -11.32 15.97 13.91
N LYS A 33 -12.14 15.37 13.05
CA LYS A 33 -12.30 13.90 12.97
C LYS A 33 -11.06 13.24 12.36
N GLY A 34 -10.43 13.88 11.38
CA GLY A 34 -9.17 13.46 10.77
C GLY A 34 -8.05 13.44 11.80
N ASN A 35 -7.80 14.57 12.47
CA ASN A 35 -6.76 14.69 13.50
C ASN A 35 -6.97 13.69 14.64
N LYS A 36 -8.20 13.54 15.14
CA LYS A 36 -8.50 12.55 16.19
C LYS A 36 -8.21 11.10 15.75
N LYS A 37 -8.44 10.77 14.49
CA LYS A 37 -8.06 9.44 13.95
C LYS A 37 -6.55 9.31 13.79
N LEU A 38 -5.86 10.35 13.33
CA LEU A 38 -4.39 10.36 13.19
C LEU A 38 -3.72 10.22 14.56
N ASP A 39 -4.16 10.95 15.58
CA ASP A 39 -3.65 10.85 16.95
C ASP A 39 -3.87 9.45 17.55
N GLN A 40 -5.01 8.82 17.24
CA GLN A 40 -5.30 7.44 17.62
C GLN A 40 -4.40 6.43 16.89
N LEU A 41 -4.07 6.67 15.63
CA LEU A 41 -3.15 5.83 14.85
C LEU A 41 -1.71 5.94 15.36
N ASP A 42 -1.28 7.14 15.78
CA ASP A 42 0.06 7.37 16.31
C ASP A 42 0.24 6.75 17.71
N SER A 43 -0.79 6.86 18.55
CA SER A 43 -0.76 6.34 19.93
C SER A 43 -0.99 4.83 20.02
N ASN A 44 -1.74 4.23 19.08
CA ASN A 44 -2.01 2.80 19.05
C ASN A 44 -2.15 2.34 17.58
N PRO A 45 -1.02 2.13 16.87
CA PRO A 45 -1.07 1.74 15.48
C PRO A 45 -1.91 0.46 15.36
N PRO A 46 -2.95 0.43 14.50
CA PRO A 46 -3.77 -0.73 14.27
C PRO A 46 -2.88 -1.95 14.09
N GLY A 47 -3.18 -3.07 14.77
CA GLY A 47 -2.35 -4.28 14.66
C GLY A 47 -2.09 -4.72 13.22
N ALA A 48 -2.99 -4.38 12.30
CA ALA A 48 -2.82 -4.55 10.86
C ALA A 48 -1.64 -3.75 10.26
N LEU A 49 -1.43 -2.50 10.67
CA LEU A 49 -0.28 -1.69 10.22
C LEU A 49 1.03 -2.27 10.75
N SER A 50 1.09 -2.61 12.05
CA SER A 50 2.29 -3.22 12.63
C SER A 50 2.64 -4.55 11.94
N LYS A 51 1.63 -5.36 11.63
CA LYS A 51 1.80 -6.59 10.85
C LYS A 51 2.36 -6.30 9.45
N LEU A 52 1.78 -5.34 8.72
CA LEU A 52 2.25 -4.93 7.40
C LEU A 52 3.70 -4.44 7.43
N TRP A 53 4.08 -3.64 8.43
CA TRP A 53 5.46 -3.18 8.61
C TRP A 53 6.44 -4.34 8.82
N ASN A 54 6.04 -5.36 9.56
CA ASN A 54 6.86 -6.56 9.76
C ASN A 54 6.98 -7.38 8.48
N ASP A 55 5.90 -7.50 7.71
CA ASP A 55 5.90 -8.21 6.42
C ASP A 55 6.80 -7.49 5.39
N ILE A 56 6.77 -6.16 5.34
CA ILE A 56 7.68 -5.36 4.51
C ILE A 56 9.14 -5.59 4.90
N LYS A 57 9.46 -5.60 6.20
CA LYS A 57 10.82 -5.90 6.68
C LYS A 57 11.27 -7.30 6.26
N LEU A 58 10.38 -8.29 6.35
CA LEU A 58 10.69 -9.66 5.91
C LEU A 58 10.98 -9.71 4.41
N MET A 59 10.18 -9.04 3.59
CA MET A 59 10.37 -8.94 2.14
C MET A 59 11.73 -8.31 1.78
N VAL A 60 12.11 -7.21 2.44
CA VAL A 60 13.42 -6.55 2.22
C VAL A 60 14.57 -7.47 2.63
N ASN A 61 14.45 -8.15 3.77
CA ASN A 61 15.47 -9.08 4.23
C ASN A 61 15.62 -10.25 3.25
N LEU A 62 14.52 -10.78 2.71
CA LEU A 62 14.56 -11.86 1.73
C LEU A 62 15.34 -11.45 0.47
N ILE A 63 15.07 -10.26 -0.08
CA ILE A 63 15.84 -9.73 -1.22
C ILE A 63 17.32 -9.61 -0.85
N THR A 64 17.62 -9.10 0.34
CA THR A 64 18.99 -8.89 0.79
C THR A 64 19.76 -10.22 0.87
N ASP A 65 19.17 -11.25 1.48
CA ASP A 65 19.81 -12.55 1.66
C ASP A 65 19.88 -13.33 0.33
N TYR A 66 18.92 -13.12 -0.57
CA TYR A 66 18.97 -13.65 -1.94
C TYR A 66 20.12 -13.04 -2.75
N VAL A 67 20.31 -11.71 -2.68
CA VAL A 67 21.40 -11.01 -3.38
C VAL A 67 22.77 -11.39 -2.83
N LYS A 68 22.88 -11.65 -1.52
CA LYS A 68 24.12 -12.14 -0.89
C LYS A 68 24.43 -13.59 -1.24
N GLY A 69 23.44 -14.35 -1.71
CA GLY A 69 23.56 -15.78 -1.95
C GLY A 69 23.38 -16.65 -0.69
N ASP A 70 22.96 -16.05 0.43
CA ASP A 70 22.74 -16.76 1.70
C ASP A 70 21.45 -17.62 1.63
N TYR A 71 20.47 -17.20 0.83
CA TYR A 71 19.20 -17.90 0.63
C TYR A 71 18.69 -17.77 -0.81
N THR A 72 18.86 -18.82 -1.62
CA THR A 72 18.48 -18.85 -3.05
C THR A 72 17.39 -19.86 -3.39
N GLU A 73 16.76 -20.46 -2.38
CA GLU A 73 15.69 -21.46 -2.55
C GLU A 73 14.41 -20.88 -3.17
N VAL A 74 14.26 -19.55 -3.16
CA VAL A 74 13.11 -18.84 -3.71
C VAL A 74 13.20 -18.72 -5.23
N PRO A 75 12.12 -19.02 -5.98
CA PRO A 75 12.08 -18.80 -7.42
C PRO A 75 12.36 -17.34 -7.79
N TRP A 76 13.14 -17.10 -8.84
CA TRP A 76 13.45 -15.74 -9.32
C TRP A 76 12.20 -14.88 -9.55
N ARG A 77 11.09 -15.49 -10.00
CA ARG A 77 9.81 -14.78 -10.23
C ARG A 77 9.27 -14.13 -8.95
N VAL A 78 9.45 -14.79 -7.81
CA VAL A 78 8.98 -14.30 -6.51
C VAL A 78 9.87 -13.15 -6.04
N ILE A 79 11.20 -13.27 -6.18
CA ILE A 79 12.13 -12.18 -5.90
C ILE A 79 11.84 -10.95 -6.77
N ALA A 80 11.58 -11.14 -8.07
CA ALA A 80 11.20 -10.06 -8.98
C ALA A 80 9.87 -9.39 -8.58
N ALA A 81 8.86 -10.17 -8.19
CA ALA A 81 7.57 -9.65 -7.73
C ALA A 81 7.70 -8.84 -6.44
N ILE A 82 8.41 -9.35 -5.43
CA ILE A 82 8.65 -8.67 -4.16
C ILE A 82 9.47 -7.40 -4.36
N THR A 83 10.50 -7.46 -5.20
CA THR A 83 11.31 -6.28 -5.56
C THR A 83 10.45 -5.21 -6.22
N GLY A 84 9.60 -5.60 -7.18
CA GLY A 84 8.65 -4.69 -7.82
C GLY A 84 7.69 -4.04 -6.82
N ALA A 85 7.14 -4.83 -5.89
CA ALA A 85 6.25 -4.31 -4.85
C ALA A 85 6.95 -3.33 -3.90
N ILE A 86 8.21 -3.60 -3.50
CA ILE A 86 8.98 -2.70 -2.64
C ILE A 86 9.36 -1.41 -3.37
N VAL A 87 9.80 -1.49 -4.64
CA VAL A 87 10.12 -0.30 -5.44
C VAL A 87 8.89 0.59 -5.61
N TYR A 88 7.74 -0.03 -5.89
CA TYR A 88 6.46 0.65 -5.99
C TYR A 88 6.05 1.31 -4.66
N PHE A 89 6.24 0.63 -3.53
CA PHE A 89 5.99 1.19 -2.19
C PHE A 89 6.96 2.33 -1.81
N ALA A 90 8.23 2.23 -2.20
CA ALA A 90 9.27 3.19 -1.83
C ALA A 90 9.25 4.48 -2.67
N SER A 91 8.74 4.41 -3.90
CA SER A 91 8.58 5.58 -4.78
C SER A 91 7.19 5.60 -5.43
N PRO A 92 6.15 6.07 -4.72
CA PRO A 92 4.82 6.25 -5.31
C PRO A 92 4.75 7.33 -6.41
N ILE A 93 5.85 8.08 -6.64
CA ILE A 93 5.88 9.29 -7.47
C ILE A 93 6.06 8.98 -8.97
N ASP A 94 6.68 7.86 -9.34
CA ASP A 94 7.21 7.70 -10.71
C ASP A 94 6.25 7.03 -11.73
N VAL A 95 5.04 6.59 -11.30
CA VAL A 95 4.07 5.89 -12.18
C VAL A 95 2.71 6.58 -12.25
N ILE A 96 2.38 7.46 -11.30
CA ILE A 96 1.09 8.15 -11.24
C ILE A 96 1.36 9.67 -11.17
N PRO A 97 1.11 10.43 -12.24
CA PRO A 97 1.06 11.88 -12.14
C PRO A 97 -0.05 12.30 -11.16
N ASP A 98 0.34 13.03 -10.13
CA ASP A 98 -0.42 13.56 -8.99
C ASP A 98 -1.88 14.02 -9.27
N PHE A 99 -2.96 13.21 -9.18
CA PHE A 99 -4.33 13.78 -9.22
C PHE A 99 -5.52 13.04 -8.57
N ILE A 100 -5.38 11.93 -7.82
CA ILE A 100 -6.57 11.29 -7.18
C ILE A 100 -6.30 10.91 -5.71
N PRO A 101 -6.63 11.80 -4.74
CA PRO A 101 -6.27 11.64 -3.32
C PRO A 101 -6.90 10.45 -2.58
N VAL A 102 -7.80 9.67 -3.20
CA VAL A 102 -8.57 8.61 -2.50
C VAL A 102 -8.49 7.24 -3.21
N VAL A 103 -8.16 7.19 -4.50
CA VAL A 103 -8.13 5.93 -5.28
C VAL A 103 -6.76 5.25 -5.27
N GLY A 104 -5.67 6.00 -5.10
CA GLY A 104 -4.30 5.45 -5.09
C GLY A 104 -4.07 4.44 -3.97
N TYR A 105 -4.50 4.74 -2.74
CA TYR A 105 -4.28 3.87 -1.58
C TYR A 105 -4.93 2.49 -1.70
N LEU A 106 -6.06 2.38 -2.41
CA LEU A 106 -6.76 1.11 -2.58
C LEU A 106 -6.02 0.21 -3.57
N ASP A 107 -5.48 0.79 -4.65
CA ASP A 107 -4.69 0.08 -5.64
C ASP A 107 -3.33 -0.35 -5.05
N ASP A 108 -2.68 0.53 -4.29
CA ASP A 108 -1.40 0.24 -3.62
C ASP A 108 -1.53 -0.91 -2.60
N ALA A 109 -2.58 -0.88 -1.78
CA ALA A 109 -2.86 -1.95 -0.83
C ALA A 109 -3.17 -3.28 -1.53
N LEU A 110 -3.80 -3.23 -2.70
CA LEU A 110 -4.16 -4.41 -3.48
C LEU A 110 -2.94 -5.03 -4.18
N VAL A 111 -2.04 -4.21 -4.70
CA VAL A 111 -0.75 -4.65 -5.27
C VAL A 111 0.12 -5.30 -4.20
N ILE A 112 0.26 -4.66 -3.03
CA ILE A 112 1.02 -5.23 -1.91
C ILE A 112 0.39 -6.54 -1.44
N LYS A 113 -0.94 -6.61 -1.33
CA LYS A 113 -1.64 -7.83 -0.97
C LYS A 113 -1.41 -8.96 -1.98
N LEU A 114 -1.49 -8.68 -3.28
CA LEU A 114 -1.22 -9.69 -4.31
C LEU A 114 0.22 -10.19 -4.28
N ALA A 115 1.19 -9.29 -4.06
CA ALA A 115 2.59 -9.67 -3.89
C ALA A 115 2.79 -10.55 -2.65
N LEU A 116 2.15 -10.20 -1.53
CA LEU A 116 2.15 -11.01 -0.31
C LEU A 116 1.49 -12.38 -0.53
N ASP A 117 0.35 -12.44 -1.22
CA ASP A 117 -0.35 -13.70 -1.50
C ASP A 117 0.54 -14.62 -2.36
N LEU A 118 1.19 -14.08 -3.41
CA LEU A 118 2.11 -14.83 -4.28
C LEU A 118 3.38 -15.28 -3.56
N ALA A 119 3.91 -14.47 -2.65
CA ALA A 119 5.12 -14.77 -1.90
C ALA A 119 4.86 -15.46 -0.56
N SER A 120 3.60 -15.72 -0.20
CA SER A 120 3.22 -16.12 1.16
C SER A 120 3.87 -17.42 1.59
N GLU A 121 3.90 -18.42 0.71
CA GLU A 121 4.51 -19.73 0.96
C GLU A 121 6.04 -19.58 1.10
N ASP A 122 6.70 -18.89 0.17
CA ASP A 122 8.15 -18.65 0.21
C ASP A 122 8.58 -17.81 1.42
N LEU A 123 7.78 -16.82 1.82
CA LEU A 123 8.04 -15.99 3.01
C LEU A 123 7.91 -16.81 4.30
N ILE A 124 7.01 -17.80 4.35
CA ILE A 124 6.91 -18.71 5.49
C ILE A 124 8.15 -19.58 5.59
N GLU A 125 8.65 -20.12 4.47
CA GLU A 125 9.86 -20.93 4.43
C GLU A 125 11.10 -20.12 4.80
N TYR A 126 11.25 -18.93 4.22
CA TYR A 126 12.31 -18.01 4.57
C TYR A 126 12.29 -17.62 6.05
N LYS A 127 11.10 -17.36 6.62
CA LYS A 127 10.95 -17.03 8.03
C LYS A 127 11.35 -18.20 8.94
N ARG A 128 11.10 -19.44 8.52
CA ARG A 128 11.57 -20.64 9.24
C ARG A 128 13.08 -20.74 9.18
N TRP A 129 13.69 -20.54 8.01
CA TRP A 129 15.14 -20.51 7.86
C TRP A 129 15.81 -19.47 8.75
N LYS A 130 15.28 -18.23 8.79
CA LYS A 130 15.75 -17.16 9.69
C LYS A 130 15.64 -17.48 11.19
N ALA A 131 14.75 -18.41 11.56
CA ALA A 131 14.51 -18.80 12.95
C ALA A 131 15.37 -19.99 13.42
N CYS A 132 16.11 -20.63 12.50
CA CYS A 132 17.10 -21.67 12.78
C CYS A 132 18.49 -21.05 13.00
#